data_AF-A0A7X1A0D4-F1
#
_entry.id   AF-A0A7X1A0D4-F1
#
_cell.length_a   1.000
_cell.length_b   1.000
_cell.length_c   1.000
_cell.angle_alpha   90.00
_cell.angle_beta   90.00
_cell.angle_gamma   90.00
#
_symmetry.space_group_name_H-M   'P 1'
#
loop_
_entity.id
_entity.type
_entity.pdbx_description
1 polymer ?
#
loop_
_entity_poly.entity_id
_entity_poly.type
_entity_poly.pdbx_seq_one_letter_code
_entity_poly.pdbx_strand_id
1 'polypeptide(L)'
;MHTFFFSKIVATPKIEGVITMAKAHVGDIIEFKDGLTGIVEKLNENSVIVDLTYMENFKDLGIEEKTVVNHKNYQIIHSVEEDEEETEE
;
A
#
# COMPACT_ATOMS: atom_id res chain seq x y z
N MET A 1 20.92 31.09 28.48
CA MET A 1 20.03 31.36 27.33
C MET A 1 20.71 30.84 26.08
N HIS A 2 20.23 29.73 25.53
CA HIS A 2 19.98 29.52 24.09
C HIS A 2 19.44 28.11 23.92
N THR A 3 18.13 28.06 23.79
CA THR A 3 17.31 26.94 23.34
C THR A 3 17.74 26.55 21.93
N PHE A 4 18.23 25.32 21.74
CA PHE A 4 18.33 24.72 20.42
C PHE A 4 17.19 23.73 20.25
N PHE A 5 16.10 24.22 19.67
CA PHE A 5 15.03 23.41 19.12
C PHE A 5 15.60 22.70 17.88
N PHE A 6 16.00 21.43 18.02
CA PHE A 6 16.14 20.57 16.85
C PHE A 6 14.75 20.14 16.42
N SER A 7 14.23 20.82 15.40
CA SER A 7 13.10 20.35 14.61
C SER A 7 13.47 18.99 14.04
N LYS A 8 12.84 17.92 14.56
CA LYS A 8 12.90 16.61 13.93
C LYS A 8 12.20 16.74 12.57
N ILE A 9 13.00 16.75 11.52
CA ILE A 9 12.55 16.57 10.14
C ILE A 9 11.88 15.19 10.11
N VAL A 10 10.57 15.16 9.84
CA VAL A 10 9.83 13.94 9.59
C VAL A 10 10.31 13.41 8.24
N ALA A 11 11.16 12.39 8.27
CA ALA A 11 11.52 11.65 7.07
C ALA A 11 10.26 10.94 6.57
N THR A 12 9.67 11.41 5.48
CA THR A 12 8.73 10.61 4.69
C THR A 12 9.55 9.52 4.01
N PRO A 13 9.31 8.22 4.25
CA PRO A 13 10.03 7.17 3.56
C PRO A 13 9.81 7.32 2.06
N LYS A 14 10.93 7.46 1.34
CA LYS A 14 11.03 7.45 -0.11
C LYS A 14 10.82 6.01 -0.55
N ILE A 15 9.61 5.68 -1.00
CA ILE A 15 9.27 4.32 -1.47
C ILE A 15 9.79 4.18 -2.91
N GLU A 16 11.07 3.86 -3.06
CA GLU A 16 11.69 3.44 -4.33
C GLU A 16 11.72 1.92 -4.37
N GLY A 17 10.56 1.30 -4.61
CA GLY A 17 10.43 -0.15 -4.76
C GLY A 17 9.45 -0.48 -5.88
N VAL A 18 9.93 -0.54 -7.13
CA VAL A 18 9.15 -1.17 -8.21
C VAL A 18 9.40 -2.67 -8.12
N ILE A 19 8.50 -3.39 -7.46
CA ILE A 19 8.54 -4.85 -7.37
C ILE A 19 7.93 -5.42 -8.67
N THR A 20 8.77 -5.69 -9.66
CA THR A 20 8.33 -6.32 -10.92
C THR A 20 7.94 -7.79 -10.71
N MET A 21 6.70 -8.13 -11.10
CA MET A 21 6.11 -9.48 -11.16
C MET A 21 5.84 -10.22 -9.84
N ALA A 22 5.88 -9.56 -8.68
CA ALA A 22 5.37 -10.16 -7.46
C ALA A 22 3.83 -10.27 -7.50
N LYS A 23 3.28 -11.44 -7.14
CA LYS A 23 1.86 -11.55 -6.80
C LYS A 23 1.67 -10.82 -5.47
N ALA A 24 0.59 -10.06 -5.37
CA ALA A 24 0.26 -9.43 -4.09
C ALA A 24 -0.11 -10.52 -3.08
N HIS A 25 0.20 -10.27 -1.82
CA HIS A 25 -0.20 -11.06 -0.67
C HIS A 25 -1.40 -10.43 0.03
N VAL A 26 -2.05 -11.20 0.90
CA VAL A 26 -3.13 -10.66 1.74
C VAL A 26 -2.52 -9.69 2.74
N GLY A 27 -3.03 -8.46 2.77
CA GLY A 27 -2.49 -7.36 3.58
C GLY A 27 -1.65 -6.34 2.80
N ASP A 28 -1.23 -6.65 1.58
CA ASP A 28 -0.48 -5.72 0.74
C ASP A 28 -1.35 -4.53 0.30
N ILE A 29 -0.70 -3.38 0.10
CA ILE A 29 -1.34 -2.19 -0.47
C ILE A 29 -0.99 -2.13 -1.95
N ILE A 30 -2.01 -2.08 -2.79
CA ILE A 30 -1.87 -1.99 -4.24
C ILE A 30 -2.51 -0.71 -4.77
N GLU A 31 -1.88 -0.13 -5.78
CA GLU A 31 -2.43 0.96 -6.58
C GLU A 31 -2.94 0.40 -7.92
N PHE A 32 -4.15 0.82 -8.31
CA PHE A 32 -4.81 0.42 -9.54
C PHE A 32 -5.65 1.57 -10.09
N LYS A 33 -6.11 1.45 -11.36
CA LYS A 33 -6.94 2.48 -12.02
C LYS A 33 -6.39 3.91 -11.85
N ASP A 34 -5.09 4.09 -12.10
CA ASP A 34 -4.41 5.38 -12.13
C ASP A 34 -4.53 6.20 -10.82
N GLY A 35 -4.30 5.56 -9.67
CA GLY A 35 -4.18 6.25 -8.38
C GLY A 35 -5.21 5.84 -7.31
N LEU A 36 -6.06 4.84 -7.57
CA LEU A 36 -6.84 4.23 -6.50
C LEU A 36 -5.97 3.24 -5.75
N THR A 37 -5.88 3.41 -4.44
CA THR A 37 -5.14 2.52 -3.55
C THR A 37 -6.11 1.69 -2.73
N GLY A 38 -5.77 0.43 -2.46
CA GLY A 38 -6.52 -0.36 -1.50
C GLY A 38 -5.72 -1.53 -0.95
N ILE A 39 -6.26 -2.15 0.09
CA ILE A 39 -5.63 -3.27 0.79
C ILE A 39 -6.15 -4.58 0.23
N VAL A 40 -5.26 -5.51 -0.09
CA VAL A 40 -5.62 -6.83 -0.59
C VAL A 40 -6.21 -7.66 0.55
N GLU A 41 -7.50 -7.98 0.47
CA GLU A 41 -8.17 -8.85 1.45
C GLU A 41 -8.10 -10.32 1.02
N LYS A 42 -8.18 -10.59 -0.28
CA LYS A 42 -8.26 -11.95 -0.78
C LYS A 42 -7.63 -12.10 -2.16
N LEU A 43 -7.00 -13.24 -2.39
CA LEU A 43 -6.37 -13.61 -3.66
C LEU A 43 -7.16 -14.71 -4.35
N ASN A 44 -7.29 -14.58 -5.67
CA ASN A 44 -7.75 -15.61 -6.58
C ASN A 44 -6.64 -15.90 -7.62
N GLU A 45 -6.85 -16.86 -8.51
CA GLU A 45 -5.81 -17.25 -9.49
C GLU A 45 -5.49 -16.16 -10.52
N ASN A 46 -6.49 -15.36 -10.91
CA ASN A 46 -6.38 -14.36 -11.97
C ASN A 46 -6.70 -12.93 -11.48
N SER A 47 -7.07 -12.77 -10.22
CA SER A 47 -7.53 -11.49 -9.66
C SER A 47 -7.29 -11.42 -8.16
N VAL A 48 -7.31 -10.21 -7.64
CA VAL A 48 -7.30 -9.91 -6.21
C VAL A 48 -8.54 -9.13 -5.83
N ILE A 49 -9.03 -9.36 -4.63
CA ILE A 49 -10.11 -8.58 -4.02
C ILE A 49 -9.45 -7.57 -3.10
N VAL A 50 -9.78 -6.30 -3.33
CA VAL A 50 -9.18 -5.15 -2.67
C VAL A 50 -10.25 -4.40 -1.91
N ASP A 51 -9.95 -4.04 -0.66
CA ASP A 51 -10.77 -3.19 0.19
C ASP A 51 -10.34 -1.72 0.00
N LEU A 52 -11.32 -0.88 -0.36
CA LEU A 52 -11.17 0.55 -0.61
C LEU A 52 -11.50 1.42 0.62
N THR A 53 -12.01 0.83 1.70
CA THR A 53 -12.35 1.53 2.96
C THR A 53 -11.13 2.15 3.64
N TYR A 54 -9.92 1.76 3.21
CA TYR A 54 -8.67 2.40 3.60
C TYR A 54 -8.60 3.89 3.20
N MET A 55 -9.31 4.29 2.15
CA MET A 55 -9.35 5.68 1.69
C MET A 55 -10.32 6.53 2.52
N GLU A 56 -9.88 7.66 3.06
CA GLU A 56 -10.72 8.56 3.87
C GLU A 56 -11.95 9.10 3.09
N ASN A 57 -11.81 9.28 1.77
CA ASN A 57 -12.84 9.78 0.86
C ASN A 57 -13.75 8.69 0.26
N PHE A 58 -13.61 7.44 0.69
CA PHE A 58 -14.43 6.32 0.20
C PHE A 58 -15.94 6.56 0.39
N LYS A 59 -16.34 7.09 1.54
CA LYS A 59 -17.76 7.33 1.90
C LYS A 59 -18.44 8.35 0.99
N ASP A 60 -17.70 9.36 0.54
CA ASP A 60 -18.23 10.43 -0.31
C ASP A 60 -18.34 10.02 -1.78
N LEU A 61 -17.55 9.04 -2.22
CA LEU A 61 -17.51 8.56 -3.60
C LEU A 61 -18.66 7.60 -3.95
N GLY A 62 -19.34 7.03 -2.94
CA GLY A 62 -20.46 6.10 -3.16
C GLY A 62 -20.09 4.83 -3.94
N ILE A 63 -18.82 4.43 -3.86
CA ILE A 63 -18.28 3.23 -4.51
C ILE A 63 -18.42 2.00 -3.61
N GLU A 64 -18.32 0.81 -4.18
CA GLU A 64 -18.38 -0.44 -3.42
C GLU A 64 -17.14 -0.62 -2.55
N GLU A 65 -17.32 -1.12 -1.32
CA GLU A 65 -16.26 -1.33 -0.33
C GLU A 65 -15.15 -2.23 -0.86
N LYS A 66 -15.52 -3.18 -1.72
CA LYS A 66 -14.62 -4.18 -2.28
C LYS A 66 -14.66 -4.17 -3.79
N THR A 67 -13.50 -4.30 -4.40
CA THR A 67 -13.38 -4.37 -5.86
C THR A 67 -12.46 -5.50 -6.30
N VAL A 68 -12.73 -6.04 -7.49
CA VAL A 68 -11.94 -7.12 -8.08
C VAL A 68 -10.98 -6.51 -9.10
N VAL A 69 -9.68 -6.70 -8.86
CA VAL A 69 -8.61 -6.17 -9.71
C VAL A 69 -7.83 -7.32 -10.33
N ASN A 70 -7.50 -7.23 -11.61
CA ASN A 70 -6.68 -8.24 -12.28
C ASN A 70 -5.20 -8.08 -11.88
N HIS A 71 -4.46 -9.19 -11.76
CA HIS A 71 -3.02 -9.17 -11.50
C HIS A 71 -2.19 -8.36 -12.50
N LYS A 72 -2.71 -8.12 -13.71
CA LYS A 72 -2.05 -7.29 -14.72
C LYS A 72 -2.29 -5.79 -14.57
N ASN A 73 -3.25 -5.39 -13.73
CA ASN A 73 -3.80 -4.02 -13.68
C ASN A 73 -3.59 -3.33 -12.32
N TYR A 74 -2.62 -3.78 -11.53
CA TYR A 74 -2.22 -3.11 -10.28
C TYR A 74 -0.71 -3.08 -10.13
N GLN A 75 -0.22 -2.21 -9.25
CA GLN A 75 1.15 -2.14 -8.80
C GLN A 75 1.16 -2.25 -7.27
N ILE A 76 2.06 -3.08 -6.72
CA ILE A 76 2.23 -3.18 -5.26
C ILE A 76 3.04 -1.96 -4.83
N ILE A 77 2.47 -1.15 -3.94
CA ILE A 77 3.13 0.05 -3.40
C ILE A 77 3.65 -0.17 -1.97
N HIS A 78 3.11 -1.16 -1.27
CA HIS A 78 3.59 -1.58 0.03
C HIS A 78 3.36 -3.09 0.20
N SER A 79 4.44 -3.83 0.40
CA SER A 79 4.42 -5.25 0.73
C SER A 79 4.79 -5.44 2.20
N VAL A 80 3.97 -6.19 2.94
CA VAL A 80 4.19 -6.45 4.38
C VAL A 80 5.34 -7.44 4.66
N GLU A 81 5.95 -8.03 3.62
CA GLU A 81 6.99 -9.05 3.75
C GLU A 81 8.44 -8.51 3.82
N GLU A 82 8.67 -7.22 3.58
CA GLU A 82 10.03 -6.64 3.50
C GLU A 82 10.55 -6.04 4.82
N ASP A 83 9.79 -6.13 5.92
CA ASP A 83 10.14 -5.51 7.21
C ASP A 83 10.90 -6.46 8.19
N GLU A 84 11.33 -7.65 7.79
CA GLU A 84 12.02 -8.63 8.67
C GLU A 84 13.56 -8.68 8.56
N GLU A 85 14.23 -7.67 8.01
CA GLU A 85 15.70 -7.55 8.10
C GLU A 85 16.15 -6.28 8.84
N GLU A 86 15.89 -6.22 10.15
CA GLU A 86 16.84 -5.57 11.08
C GLU A 86 17.54 -6.66 11.89
N THR A 87 18.71 -7.05 11.39
CA THR A 87 19.73 -7.76 12.17
C THR A 87 20.27 -6.78 13.21
N GLU A 88 19.81 -6.89 14.45
CA GLU A 88 20.56 -6.35 15.59
C GLU A 88 21.64 -7.37 15.97
N GLU A 89 22.91 -7.05 15.69
CA GLU A 89 24.12 -7.78 16.15
C GLU A 89 24.31 -7.72 17.68
#